data_AF-A0A0G0EIJ0-F1
#
_entry.id   AF-A0A0G0EIJ0-F1
#
_cell.length_a   1.000
_cell.length_b   1.000
_cell.length_c   1.000
_cell.angle_alpha   90.00
_cell.angle_beta   90.00
_cell.angle_gamma   90.00
#
_symmetry.space_group_name_H-M   'P 1'
#
loop_
_entity.id
_entity.type
_entity.pdbx_description
1 polymer ?
#
loop_
_entity_poly.entity_id
_entity_poly.type
_entity_poly.pdbx_seq_one_letter_code
_entity_poly.pdbx_strand_id
1 'polypeptide(L)'
;MNIMSKFSKISISLFIVLFFGLSFFGFNLFRERNAATQTENEEIPNDEQTMEEELDAIADDSTSLADEDFVDNSAVDSSDDPEKESVEIEKNNFLDVSKNDCENKCKDFTDPDDLKYCQQICGLAATKKDVQEKSGCDLMQDLEKDYCLKDLAITKKDASICAQINDTNILKTCKNRIAQDMLESQKL
;
A
#
# COMPACT_ATOMS: atom_id res chain seq x y z
N MET A 1 25.05 46.28 26.61
CA MET A 1 25.69 45.23 25.78
C MET A 1 26.20 44.14 26.72
N ASN A 2 25.57 42.94 26.74
CA ASN A 2 25.98 41.68 27.44
C ASN A 2 24.80 40.77 27.88
N ILE A 3 23.58 40.97 27.36
CA ILE A 3 22.43 40.09 27.69
C ILE A 3 22.36 38.86 26.74
N MET A 4 22.96 38.95 25.55
CA MET A 4 22.83 37.93 24.49
C MET A 4 23.60 36.62 24.76
N SER A 5 24.63 36.62 25.61
CA SER A 5 25.46 35.42 25.87
C SER A 5 24.87 34.45 26.89
N LYS A 6 23.93 34.91 27.74
CA LYS A 6 23.31 34.05 28.77
C LYS A 6 22.18 33.19 28.20
N PHE A 7 21.41 33.71 27.23
CA PHE A 7 20.34 32.97 26.58
C PHE A 7 20.86 31.82 25.70
N SER A 8 22.02 31.98 25.08
CA SER A 8 22.65 30.92 24.26
C SER A 8 22.95 29.66 25.07
N LYS A 9 23.48 29.79 26.30
CA LYS A 9 23.84 28.63 27.13
C LYS A 9 22.61 27.85 27.62
N ILE A 10 21.54 28.56 27.96
CA ILE A 10 20.28 27.94 28.40
C ILE A 10 19.60 27.23 27.22
N SER A 11 19.57 27.87 26.05
CA SER A 11 19.00 27.28 24.83
C SER A 11 19.71 25.99 24.43
N ILE A 12 21.04 25.99 24.41
CA ILE A 12 21.84 24.80 24.08
C ILE A 12 21.56 23.66 25.06
N SER A 13 21.51 23.95 26.36
CA SER A 13 21.20 22.92 27.36
C SER A 13 19.81 22.30 27.16
N LEU A 14 18.83 23.09 26.76
CA LEU A 14 17.47 22.62 26.52
C LEU A 14 17.37 21.74 25.27
N PHE A 15 18.07 22.12 24.18
CA PHE A 15 18.17 21.30 22.98
C PHE A 15 18.82 19.94 23.22
N ILE A 16 19.87 19.89 24.03
CA ILE A 16 20.55 18.63 24.37
C ILE A 16 19.59 17.68 25.11
N VAL A 17 18.87 18.17 26.11
CA VAL A 17 17.90 17.36 26.87
C VAL A 17 16.78 16.85 25.95
N LEU A 18 16.26 17.70 25.06
CA LEU A 18 15.21 17.33 24.13
C LEU A 18 15.68 16.29 23.11
N PHE A 19 16.91 16.43 22.60
CA PHE A 19 17.51 15.48 21.65
C PHE A 19 17.70 14.09 22.27
N PHE A 20 18.20 14.03 23.52
CA PHE A 20 18.33 12.75 24.23
C PHE A 20 16.97 12.12 24.55
N GLY A 21 15.96 12.92 24.91
CA GLY A 21 14.59 12.44 25.12
C GLY A 21 13.98 11.80 23.87
N LEU A 22 14.08 12.48 22.72
CA LEU A 22 13.59 11.97 21.44
C LEU A 22 14.35 10.72 20.98
N SER A 23 15.67 10.70 21.15
CA SER A 23 16.49 9.54 20.80
C SER A 23 16.14 8.30 21.64
N PHE A 24 15.92 8.48 22.95
CA PHE A 24 15.53 7.39 23.84
C PHE A 24 14.12 6.87 23.51
N PHE A 25 13.17 7.77 23.23
CA PHE A 25 11.82 7.40 22.82
C PHE A 25 11.82 6.66 21.47
N GLY A 26 12.53 7.19 20.46
CA GLY A 26 12.66 6.57 19.15
C GLY A 26 13.31 5.19 19.20
N PHE A 27 14.33 5.01 20.05
CA PHE A 27 14.99 3.71 20.23
C PHE A 27 14.03 2.65 20.79
N ASN A 28 13.19 3.00 21.77
CA ASN A 28 12.22 2.06 22.33
C ASN A 28 11.16 1.64 21.30
N LEU A 29 10.66 2.59 20.52
CA LEU A 29 9.65 2.34 19.49
C LEU A 29 10.20 1.49 18.33
N PHE A 30 11.47 1.71 17.96
CA PHE A 30 12.18 0.87 16.99
C PHE A 30 12.41 -0.55 17.52
N ARG A 31 12.72 -0.71 18.81
CA ARG A 31 12.94 -2.02 19.43
C ARG A 31 11.67 -2.87 19.43
N GLU A 32 10.51 -2.31 19.76
CA GLU A 32 9.24 -3.05 19.73
C GLU A 32 8.91 -3.58 18.33
N ARG A 33 9.21 -2.79 17.28
CA ARG A 33 8.97 -3.21 15.90
C ARG A 33 9.92 -4.30 15.41
N ASN A 34 11.17 -4.34 15.89
CA ASN A 34 12.15 -5.34 15.46
C ASN A 34 12.18 -6.60 16.34
N ALA A 35 11.65 -6.54 17.56
CA ALA A 35 11.56 -7.71 18.44
C ALA A 35 10.44 -8.68 18.03
N ALA A 36 9.45 -8.24 17.24
CA ALA A 36 8.34 -9.07 16.78
C ALA A 36 8.70 -10.08 15.68
N THR A 37 9.93 -10.07 15.14
CA THR A 37 10.30 -10.87 13.96
C THR A 37 11.02 -12.19 14.29
N GLN A 38 10.98 -12.70 15.52
CA GLN A 38 11.68 -13.96 15.89
C GLN A 38 10.83 -15.00 16.65
N THR A 39 9.53 -15.10 16.40
CA THR A 39 8.75 -16.20 16.98
C THR A 39 7.74 -16.78 16.00
N GLU A 40 8.26 -17.40 14.93
CA GLU A 40 7.56 -18.48 14.22
C GLU A 40 8.56 -19.63 14.01
N ASN A 41 8.70 -20.43 15.05
CA ASN A 41 9.16 -21.82 15.02
C ASN A 41 8.56 -22.46 16.26
N GLU A 42 7.23 -22.55 16.29
CA GLU A 42 6.53 -23.40 17.23
C GLU A 42 5.80 -24.47 16.41
N GLU A 43 6.15 -25.72 16.69
CA GLU A 43 5.65 -26.92 16.04
C GLU A 43 4.13 -27.00 16.23
N ILE A 44 3.38 -27.07 15.13
CA ILE A 44 1.95 -27.35 15.14
C ILE A 44 1.76 -28.82 15.58
N PRO A 45 1.09 -29.09 16.72
CA PRO A 45 0.57 -30.43 16.98
C PRO A 45 -0.62 -30.65 16.06
N ASN A 46 -0.48 -31.66 15.23
CA ASN A 46 -1.51 -32.21 14.36
C ASN A 46 -2.68 -32.70 15.23
N ASP A 47 -3.80 -31.98 15.23
CA ASP A 47 -5.05 -32.51 15.76
C ASP A 47 -6.17 -32.36 14.74
N GLU A 48 -6.67 -33.52 14.36
CA GLU A 48 -7.65 -33.80 13.32
C GLU A 48 -9.03 -33.67 13.96
N GLN A 49 -9.77 -32.61 13.66
CA GLN A 49 -11.20 -32.57 13.96
C GLN A 49 -12.01 -31.98 12.81
N THR A 50 -12.55 -32.93 12.04
CA THR A 50 -13.85 -32.92 11.38
C THR A 50 -14.88 -32.08 12.13
N MET A 51 -15.50 -31.11 11.46
CA MET A 51 -16.82 -30.63 11.89
C MET A 51 -17.66 -30.22 10.68
N GLU A 52 -18.84 -30.81 10.67
CA GLU A 52 -19.83 -30.84 9.61
C GLU A 52 -20.52 -29.48 9.42
N GLU A 53 -20.83 -29.25 8.14
CA GLU A 53 -21.97 -28.54 7.57
C GLU A 53 -23.14 -28.24 8.52
N GLU A 54 -23.41 -26.95 8.77
CA GLU A 54 -24.79 -26.48 8.95
C GLU A 54 -24.96 -25.10 8.29
N LEU A 55 -25.70 -25.12 7.20
CA LEU A 55 -26.14 -23.98 6.41
C LEU A 55 -27.43 -23.46 7.03
N ASP A 56 -27.42 -22.25 7.59
CA ASP A 56 -28.65 -21.55 7.92
C ASP A 56 -28.65 -20.11 7.43
N ALA A 57 -29.74 -19.79 6.74
CA ALA A 57 -30.02 -18.54 6.08
C ALA A 57 -30.36 -17.45 7.10
N ILE A 58 -29.72 -16.29 6.99
CA ILE A 58 -30.24 -15.05 7.57
C ILE A 58 -30.27 -13.97 6.48
N ALA A 59 -31.50 -13.55 6.23
CA ALA A 59 -31.91 -12.49 5.35
C ALA A 59 -31.49 -11.11 5.91
N ASP A 60 -31.15 -10.23 4.97
CA ASP A 60 -31.59 -8.83 4.93
C ASP A 60 -31.40 -8.00 6.22
N ASP A 61 -30.30 -7.25 6.29
CA ASP A 61 -30.31 -5.97 7.00
C ASP A 61 -29.59 -4.90 6.18
N SER A 62 -30.42 -4.05 5.58
CA SER A 62 -30.04 -2.85 4.88
C SER A 62 -29.56 -1.79 5.89
N THR A 63 -28.26 -1.71 6.12
CA THR A 63 -27.65 -0.57 6.81
C THR A 63 -27.15 0.45 5.80
N SER A 64 -28.02 1.40 5.48
CA SER A 64 -27.63 2.76 5.11
C SER A 64 -26.74 3.38 6.18
N LEU A 65 -25.90 4.37 5.79
CA LEU A 65 -25.15 5.37 6.57
C LEU A 65 -23.65 5.27 6.25
N ALA A 66 -22.93 6.32 5.87
CA ALA A 66 -23.27 7.69 5.58
C ALA A 66 -22.12 8.26 4.72
N ASP A 67 -22.44 9.16 3.80
CA ASP A 67 -21.49 10.05 3.15
C ASP A 67 -20.73 10.84 4.21
N GLU A 68 -19.41 10.62 4.32
CA GLU A 68 -18.52 11.57 4.97
C GLU A 68 -17.85 12.42 3.89
N ASP A 69 -18.28 13.67 3.84
CA ASP A 69 -17.66 14.79 3.13
C ASP A 69 -16.16 14.84 3.46
N PHE A 70 -15.32 14.48 2.49
CA PHE A 70 -13.90 14.75 2.55
C PHE A 70 -13.68 16.24 2.27
N VAL A 71 -13.55 17.03 3.36
CA VAL A 71 -13.19 18.44 3.31
C VAL A 71 -11.74 18.55 2.81
N ASP A 72 -11.60 18.87 1.52
CA ASP A 72 -10.35 19.32 0.91
C ASP A 72 -9.97 20.67 1.51
N ASN A 73 -8.93 20.66 2.34
CA ASN A 73 -8.39 21.86 2.95
C ASN A 73 -6.87 21.81 2.84
N SER A 74 -6.34 22.22 1.69
CA SER A 74 -4.95 22.64 1.56
C SER A 74 -4.84 23.81 0.57
N ALA A 75 -5.44 24.93 0.95
CA ALA A 75 -4.95 26.24 0.53
C ALA A 75 -3.65 26.52 1.30
N VAL A 76 -2.51 26.07 0.78
CA VAL A 76 -1.21 26.58 1.22
C VAL A 76 -0.92 27.82 0.39
N ASP A 77 -1.27 28.92 1.06
CA ASP A 77 -0.97 30.30 0.74
C ASP A 77 0.53 30.51 0.51
N SER A 78 0.80 31.30 -0.53
CA SER A 78 2.12 31.67 -0.99
C SER A 78 2.63 32.85 -0.16
N SER A 79 3.90 32.81 0.23
CA SER A 79 4.62 34.01 0.68
C SER A 79 6.06 33.93 0.18
N ASP A 80 6.29 34.71 -0.89
CA ASP A 80 7.51 35.43 -1.30
C ASP A 80 8.49 35.72 -0.12
N ASP A 81 9.83 35.72 -0.18
CA ASP A 81 10.93 35.69 -1.18
C ASP A 81 12.26 35.72 -0.32
N PRO A 82 13.47 36.02 -0.84
CA PRO A 82 14.49 35.19 -1.50
C PRO A 82 15.70 34.81 -0.61
N GLU A 83 16.32 33.65 -0.87
CA GLU A 83 17.77 33.60 -1.15
C GLU A 83 18.11 32.28 -1.87
N LYS A 84 18.57 32.45 -3.12
CA LYS A 84 18.96 31.38 -4.05
C LYS A 84 20.23 30.69 -3.56
N GLU A 85 20.08 29.56 -2.90
CA GLU A 85 21.05 28.48 -2.94
C GLU A 85 20.47 27.42 -3.89
N SER A 86 21.10 27.26 -5.06
CA SER A 86 20.70 26.28 -6.06
C SER A 86 21.00 24.88 -5.55
N VAL A 87 20.10 24.34 -4.74
CA VAL A 87 20.01 22.92 -4.49
C VAL A 87 19.64 22.29 -5.82
N GLU A 88 20.58 21.56 -6.42
CA GLU A 88 20.28 20.59 -7.47
C GLU A 88 19.38 19.54 -6.82
N ILE A 89 18.07 19.81 -6.85
CA ILE A 89 17.06 18.79 -6.59
C ILE A 89 17.27 17.78 -7.70
N GLU A 90 17.97 16.69 -7.39
CA GLU A 90 17.93 15.48 -8.19
C GLU A 90 16.46 15.15 -8.35
N LYS A 91 15.90 15.58 -9.48
CA LYS A 91 14.56 15.19 -9.88
C LYS A 91 14.65 13.69 -10.01
N ASN A 92 14.20 13.01 -8.98
CA ASN A 92 13.84 11.61 -9.05
C ASN A 92 12.82 11.55 -10.19
N ASN A 93 13.30 11.23 -11.39
CA ASN A 93 12.50 11.06 -12.59
C ASN A 93 11.66 9.82 -12.34
N PHE A 94 10.60 10.00 -11.57
CA PHE A 94 9.60 8.97 -11.39
C PHE A 94 8.97 8.77 -12.76
N LEU A 95 9.19 7.58 -13.33
CA LEU A 95 8.71 7.25 -14.64
C LEU A 95 7.17 7.29 -14.62
N ASP A 96 6.58 8.17 -15.42
CA ASP A 96 5.13 8.27 -15.52
C ASP A 96 4.64 7.30 -16.61
N VAL A 97 3.86 6.29 -16.21
CA VAL A 97 3.37 5.25 -17.11
C VAL A 97 1.93 5.57 -17.48
N SER A 98 1.70 5.93 -18.74
CA SER A 98 0.38 6.26 -19.26
C SER A 98 -0.41 5.03 -19.70
N LYS A 99 -1.70 5.21 -20.00
CA LYS A 99 -2.53 4.13 -20.55
C LYS A 99 -2.05 3.63 -21.91
N ASN A 100 -1.59 4.53 -22.77
CA ASN A 100 -1.09 4.20 -24.11
C ASN A 100 0.14 3.29 -24.03
N ASP A 101 0.96 3.47 -23.00
CA ASP A 101 2.13 2.64 -22.72
C ASP A 101 1.72 1.20 -22.41
N CYS A 102 0.68 1.01 -21.60
CA CYS A 102 0.12 -0.30 -21.32
C CYS A 102 -0.48 -0.95 -22.58
N GLU A 103 -1.21 -0.18 -23.40
CA GLU A 103 -1.80 -0.65 -24.65
C GLU A 103 -0.74 -1.07 -25.68
N ASN A 104 0.40 -0.37 -25.73
CA ASN A 104 1.52 -0.73 -26.62
C ASN A 104 2.35 -1.92 -26.10
N LYS A 105 2.08 -2.39 -24.88
CA LYS A 105 2.84 -3.41 -24.13
C LYS A 105 4.25 -2.96 -23.72
N CYS A 106 4.38 -1.73 -23.24
CA CYS A 106 5.64 -1.14 -22.76
C CYS A 106 6.81 -1.16 -23.77
N LYS A 107 6.54 -1.19 -25.07
CA LYS A 107 7.55 -1.26 -26.13
C LYS A 107 8.42 -0.02 -26.25
N ASP A 108 7.91 1.12 -25.79
CA ASP A 108 8.62 2.40 -25.86
C ASP A 108 9.68 2.54 -24.75
N PHE A 109 9.68 1.65 -23.76
CA PHE A 109 10.70 1.60 -22.71
C PHE A 109 11.87 0.71 -23.12
N THR A 110 13.04 1.32 -23.31
CA THR A 110 14.28 0.61 -23.66
C THR A 110 15.08 0.17 -22.44
N ASP A 111 14.96 0.88 -21.32
CA ASP A 111 15.67 0.52 -20.09
C ASP A 111 14.97 -0.69 -19.43
N PRO A 112 15.74 -1.71 -19.00
CA PRO A 112 15.16 -2.93 -18.43
C PRO A 112 14.41 -2.69 -17.11
N ASP A 113 14.83 -1.73 -16.29
CA ASP A 113 14.19 -1.44 -15.01
C ASP A 113 12.88 -0.67 -15.24
N ASP A 114 12.87 0.27 -16.17
CA ASP A 114 11.69 1.02 -16.61
C ASP A 114 10.65 0.10 -17.28
N LEU A 115 11.10 -0.78 -18.16
CA LEU A 115 10.24 -1.76 -18.81
C LEU A 115 9.61 -2.71 -17.78
N LYS A 116 10.39 -3.16 -16.80
CA LYS A 116 9.89 -3.99 -15.70
C LYS A 116 8.86 -3.22 -14.86
N TYR A 117 9.13 -1.95 -14.55
CA TYR A 117 8.21 -1.09 -13.83
C TYR A 117 6.90 -0.89 -14.60
N CYS A 118 6.97 -0.51 -15.88
CA CYS A 118 5.80 -0.39 -16.76
C CYS A 118 5.01 -1.71 -16.81
N GLN A 119 5.69 -2.84 -16.98
CA GLN A 119 5.03 -4.15 -17.00
C GLN A 119 4.31 -4.48 -15.69
N GLN A 120 4.86 -4.10 -14.54
CA GLN A 120 4.22 -4.29 -13.23
C GLN A 120 2.97 -3.41 -13.11
N ILE A 121 3.08 -2.13 -13.44
CA ILE A 121 1.96 -1.18 -13.40
C ILE A 121 0.84 -1.60 -14.37
N CYS A 122 1.20 -2.06 -15.56
CA CYS A 122 0.26 -2.49 -16.60
C CYS A 122 -0.25 -3.93 -16.43
N GLY A 123 0.19 -4.68 -15.42
CA GLY A 123 -0.20 -6.09 -15.23
C GLY A 123 0.25 -7.03 -16.38
N LEU A 124 1.31 -6.64 -17.08
CA LEU A 124 1.95 -7.38 -18.17
C LEU A 124 3.17 -8.18 -17.70
N ALA A 125 3.67 -7.92 -16.50
CA ALA A 125 4.77 -8.66 -15.93
C ALA A 125 4.44 -10.15 -16.03
N ALA A 126 5.36 -10.93 -16.61
CA ALA A 126 5.24 -12.37 -16.81
C ALA A 126 5.30 -13.16 -15.50
N THR A 127 4.77 -12.58 -14.43
CA THR A 127 4.57 -13.23 -13.15
C THR A 127 3.27 -14.00 -13.24
N LYS A 128 3.39 -15.31 -13.41
CA LYS A 128 2.37 -16.29 -13.03
C LYS A 128 1.06 -16.30 -13.84
N LYS A 129 0.85 -15.54 -14.92
CA LYS A 129 -0.36 -15.70 -15.76
C LYS A 129 -0.47 -17.10 -16.38
N ASP A 130 0.64 -17.67 -16.84
CA ASP A 130 0.68 -19.05 -17.35
C ASP A 130 0.51 -20.12 -16.26
N VAL A 131 0.74 -19.75 -14.99
CA VAL A 131 0.51 -20.63 -13.83
C VAL A 131 -0.93 -20.50 -13.34
N GLN A 132 -1.49 -19.29 -13.29
CA GLN A 132 -2.86 -19.03 -12.85
C GLN A 132 -3.92 -19.68 -13.76
N GLU A 133 -3.73 -19.71 -15.08
CA GLU A 133 -4.68 -20.40 -15.96
C GLU A 133 -4.65 -21.93 -15.81
N LYS A 134 -3.52 -22.50 -15.40
CA LYS A 134 -3.36 -23.95 -15.35
C LYS A 134 -3.51 -24.56 -13.97
N SER A 135 -3.30 -23.77 -12.91
CA SER A 135 -3.24 -24.26 -11.54
C SER A 135 -4.22 -23.57 -10.58
N GLY A 136 -4.96 -22.54 -11.02
CA GLY A 136 -5.88 -21.79 -10.17
C GLY A 136 -5.20 -21.11 -8.98
N CYS A 137 -5.93 -20.28 -8.25
CA CYS A 137 -5.47 -19.74 -6.97
C CYS A 137 -5.62 -20.76 -5.81
N ASP A 138 -6.25 -21.90 -6.07
CA ASP A 138 -6.60 -22.90 -5.05
C ASP A 138 -5.41 -23.68 -4.51
N LEU A 139 -4.30 -23.74 -5.25
CA LEU A 139 -3.06 -24.40 -4.81
C LEU A 139 -2.20 -23.51 -3.90
N MET A 140 -2.53 -22.23 -3.78
CA MET A 140 -1.81 -21.29 -2.92
C MET A 140 -2.44 -21.26 -1.53
N GLN A 141 -1.66 -20.89 -0.52
CA GLN A 141 -2.13 -20.78 0.87
C GLN A 141 -2.03 -19.33 1.36
N ASP A 142 -2.87 -19.03 2.34
CA ASP A 142 -2.88 -17.78 3.11
C ASP A 142 -2.80 -16.51 2.22
N LEU A 143 -1.82 -15.67 2.50
CA LEU A 143 -1.63 -14.37 1.87
C LEU A 143 -1.35 -14.48 0.36
N GLU A 144 -0.65 -15.52 -0.09
CA GLU A 144 -0.36 -15.70 -1.51
C GLU A 144 -1.63 -16.02 -2.31
N LYS A 145 -2.55 -16.79 -1.72
CA LYS A 145 -3.88 -17.06 -2.28
C LYS A 145 -4.68 -15.77 -2.41
N ASP A 146 -4.68 -14.93 -1.39
CA ASP A 146 -5.42 -13.66 -1.39
C ASP A 146 -4.93 -12.70 -2.48
N TYR A 147 -3.61 -12.58 -2.66
CA TYR A 147 -3.04 -11.78 -3.76
C TYR A 147 -3.40 -12.37 -5.13
N CYS A 148 -3.33 -13.70 -5.28
CA CYS A 148 -3.73 -14.36 -6.52
C CYS A 148 -5.20 -14.09 -6.86
N LEU A 149 -6.10 -14.24 -5.90
CA LEU A 149 -7.53 -14.00 -6.06
C LEU A 149 -7.80 -12.54 -6.41
N LYS A 150 -7.10 -11.58 -5.79
CA LYS A 150 -7.19 -10.17 -6.15
C LYS A 150 -6.82 -9.93 -7.61
N ASP A 151 -5.67 -10.43 -8.05
CA ASP A 151 -5.19 -10.20 -9.41
C ASP A 151 -6.10 -10.87 -10.45
N LEU A 152 -6.64 -12.06 -10.12
CA LEU A 152 -7.63 -12.76 -10.92
C LEU A 152 -8.95 -11.97 -11.02
N ALA A 153 -9.42 -11.42 -9.91
CA ALA A 153 -10.63 -10.60 -9.83
C ALA A 153 -10.51 -9.35 -10.70
N ILE A 154 -9.37 -8.64 -10.62
CA ILE A 154 -9.09 -7.45 -11.44
C ILE A 154 -9.03 -7.84 -12.92
N THR A 155 -8.30 -8.91 -13.25
CA THR A 155 -8.15 -9.37 -14.64
C THR A 155 -9.50 -9.73 -15.27
N LYS A 156 -10.38 -10.41 -14.52
CA LYS A 156 -11.72 -10.79 -14.98
C LYS A 156 -12.76 -9.69 -14.79
N LYS A 157 -12.41 -8.60 -14.10
CA LYS A 157 -13.33 -7.54 -13.65
C LYS A 157 -14.53 -8.09 -12.88
N ASP A 158 -14.31 -9.12 -12.06
CA ASP A 158 -15.35 -9.82 -11.31
C ASP A 158 -15.17 -9.60 -9.80
N ALA A 159 -16.06 -8.77 -9.24
CA ALA A 159 -16.06 -8.43 -7.82
C ALA A 159 -16.43 -9.62 -6.91
N SER A 160 -17.11 -10.64 -7.42
CA SER A 160 -17.48 -11.83 -6.66
C SER A 160 -16.24 -12.64 -6.26
N ILE A 161 -15.15 -12.56 -7.04
CA ILE A 161 -13.88 -13.21 -6.71
C ILE A 161 -13.22 -12.53 -5.50
N CYS A 162 -13.35 -11.20 -5.35
CA CYS A 162 -12.82 -10.49 -4.17
C CYS A 162 -13.47 -10.95 -2.86
N ALA A 163 -14.67 -11.54 -2.89
CA ALA A 163 -15.35 -12.05 -1.69
C ALA A 163 -14.70 -13.32 -1.13
N GLN A 164 -13.85 -13.98 -1.91
CA GLN A 164 -13.13 -15.19 -1.50
C GLN A 164 -11.80 -14.88 -0.79
N ILE A 165 -11.43 -13.60 -0.68
CA ILE A 165 -10.20 -13.13 -0.06
C ILE A 165 -10.40 -13.07 1.46
N ASN A 166 -9.48 -13.67 2.22
CA ASN A 166 -9.54 -13.70 3.68
C ASN A 166 -8.98 -12.42 4.32
N ASP A 167 -7.87 -11.88 3.81
CA ASP A 167 -7.29 -10.64 4.31
C ASP A 167 -8.18 -9.42 3.99
N THR A 168 -8.59 -8.71 5.03
CA THR A 168 -9.52 -7.58 4.91
C THR A 168 -8.94 -6.39 4.14
N ASN A 169 -7.63 -6.15 4.21
CA ASN A 169 -6.98 -5.04 3.51
C ASN A 169 -6.87 -5.33 2.02
N ILE A 170 -6.51 -6.56 1.66
CA ILE A 170 -6.46 -7.03 0.27
C ILE A 170 -7.86 -7.04 -0.34
N LEU A 171 -8.88 -7.53 0.39
CA LEU A 171 -10.27 -7.51 -0.03
C LEU A 171 -10.76 -6.09 -0.34
N LYS A 172 -10.50 -5.14 0.57
CA LYS A 172 -10.87 -3.73 0.37
C LYS A 172 -10.20 -3.15 -0.87
N THR A 173 -8.90 -3.42 -1.05
CA THR A 173 -8.14 -2.97 -2.21
C THR A 173 -8.68 -3.57 -3.51
N CYS A 174 -9.02 -4.87 -3.50
CA CYS A 174 -9.62 -5.58 -4.62
C CYS A 174 -10.92 -4.91 -5.08
N LYS A 175 -11.86 -4.68 -4.16
CA LYS A 175 -13.15 -4.05 -4.45
C LYS A 175 -12.97 -2.62 -4.99
N ASN A 176 -12.12 -1.82 -4.36
CA ASN A 176 -11.85 -0.45 -4.80
C ASN A 176 -11.29 -0.41 -6.22
N ARG A 177 -10.35 -1.30 -6.55
CA ARG A 177 -9.74 -1.33 -7.88
C ARG A 177 -10.76 -1.70 -8.96
N ILE A 178 -11.59 -2.71 -8.72
CA ILE A 178 -12.65 -3.10 -9.67
C ILE A 178 -13.68 -1.98 -9.83
N ALA A 179 -14.10 -1.34 -8.74
CA ALA A 179 -15.04 -0.22 -8.81
C ALA A 179 -14.47 0.94 -9.64
N GLN A 180 -13.19 1.28 -9.43
CA GLN A 180 -12.48 2.29 -10.22
C GLN A 180 -12.46 1.92 -11.70
N ASP A 181 -12.07 0.69 -12.04
CA ASP A 181 -12.02 0.22 -13.43
C ASP A 181 -13.40 0.29 -14.11
N MET A 182 -14.49 0.02 -13.38
CA MET A 182 -15.86 0.15 -13.89
C MET A 182 -16.25 1.61 -14.15
N LEU A 183 -15.88 2.53 -13.26
CA LEU A 183 -16.14 3.97 -13.42
C LEU A 183 -15.34 4.57 -14.59
N GLU A 184 -14.09 4.15 -14.77
CA GLU A 184 -13.26 4.60 -15.89
C GLU A 184 -13.74 4.04 -17.23
N SER A 185 -14.25 2.81 -17.25
CA SER A 185 -14.79 2.18 -18.46
C SER A 185 -16.05 2.86 -19.00
N GLN A 186 -16.79 3.62 -18.18
CA GLN A 186 -18.00 4.35 -18.61
C GLN A 186 -17.72 5.74 -19.22
N LYS A 187 -16.49 6.24 -19.09
CA LYS A 187 -16.10 7.57 -19.60
C LYS A 187 -15.52 7.55 -21.02
N LEU A 188 -15.47 6.38 -21.65
CA LEU A 188 -15.00 6.14 -23.02
C LEU A 188 -16.18 5.84 -23.95
#